data_AF-J9DPF1-F1
#
_entry.id   AF-J9DPF1-F1
#
_cell.length_a   1.000
_cell.length_b   1.000
_cell.length_c   1.000
_cell.angle_alpha   90.00
_cell.angle_beta   90.00
_cell.angle_gamma   90.00
#
_symmetry.space_group_name_H-M   'P 1'
#
loop_
_entity.id
_entity.type
_entity.pdbx_description
1 polymer ?
#
loop_
_entity_poly.entity_id
_entity_poly.type
_entity_poly.pdbx_seq_one_letter_code
_entity_poly.pdbx_strand_id
1 'polypeptide(L)'
;VFYSYGVGFGTLIALGSHNKKSHNCFRDGFIMCVINGSTSLIAGFVVFSILGYMSVIVDKNIAEIVKPGPGLAFLAYPEVASNLPLKQ
;
A
#
# COMPACT_ATOMS: atom_id res chain seq x y z
N VAL A 1 -6.29 -4.32 9.22
CA VAL A 1 -7.51 -3.47 9.30
C VAL A 1 -7.33 -2.31 10.27
N PHE A 2 -7.27 -2.51 11.60
CA PHE A 2 -7.12 -1.40 12.57
C PHE A 2 -5.89 -0.50 12.34
N TYR A 3 -4.73 -1.12 12.10
CA TYR A 3 -3.49 -0.39 11.82
C TYR A 3 -3.54 0.37 10.47
N SER A 4 -4.25 -0.17 9.48
CA SER A 4 -4.45 0.46 8.17
C SER A 4 -5.28 1.74 8.26
N TYR A 5 -6.30 1.74 9.12
CA TYR A 5 -7.17 2.89 9.35
C TYR A 5 -6.63 3.86 10.43
N GLY A 6 -5.56 3.50 11.15
CA GLY A 6 -5.05 4.33 12.24
C GLY A 6 -6.03 4.50 13.41
N VAL A 7 -6.90 3.51 13.67
CA VAL A 7 -7.87 3.58 14.77
C VAL A 7 -7.13 3.53 16.10
N GLY A 8 -7.43 4.49 16.99
CA GLY A 8 -6.82 4.58 18.32
C GLY A 8 -5.56 5.44 18.42
N PHE A 9 -5.04 5.95 17.29
CA PHE A 9 -3.83 6.81 17.27
C PHE A 9 -4.11 8.30 17.53
N GLY A 10 -5.37 8.69 17.75
CA GLY A 10 -5.76 10.08 18.00
C GLY A 10 -5.75 10.98 16.76
N THR A 11 -5.07 10.60 15.67
CA THR A 11 -4.98 11.39 14.43
C THR A 11 -6.34 11.72 13.82
N LEU A 12 -7.24 10.72 13.72
CA LEU A 12 -8.59 10.95 13.19
C LEU A 12 -9.44 11.83 14.11
N ILE A 13 -9.22 11.75 15.42
CA ILE A 13 -9.91 12.59 16.41
C ILE A 13 -9.44 14.04 16.27
N ALA A 14 -8.12 14.26 16.13
CA ALA A 14 -7.54 15.57 15.90
C ALA A 14 -7.95 16.19 14.56
N LEU A 15 -8.03 15.40 13.49
CA LEU A 15 -8.55 15.88 12.20
C LEU A 15 -10.05 16.22 12.31
N GLY A 16 -10.82 15.39 13.00
CA GLY A 16 -12.24 15.62 13.25
C GLY A 16 -12.53 16.85 14.12
N SER A 17 -11.65 17.22 15.05
CA SER A 17 -11.86 18.40 15.90
C SER A 17 -11.80 19.73 15.14
N HIS A 18 -11.23 19.73 13.93
CA HIS A 18 -11.17 20.89 13.03
C HIS A 18 -12.35 20.95 12.06
N ASN A 19 -13.24 19.94 12.03
CA ASN A 19 -14.42 19.95 11.17
C ASN A 19 -15.51 20.88 11.71
N LYS A 20 -16.34 21.40 10.80
CA LYS A 20 -17.56 22.12 11.17
C LYS A 20 -18.51 21.17 11.91
N LYS A 21 -19.23 21.67 12.93
CA LYS A 21 -20.18 20.85 13.73
C LYS A 21 -21.30 20.20 12.92
N SER A 22 -21.67 20.78 11.77
CA SER A 22 -22.68 20.24 10.85
C SER A 22 -22.09 19.39 9.71
N HIS A 23 -20.78 19.10 9.75
CA HIS A 23 -20.12 18.31 8.72
C HIS A 23 -20.51 16.83 8.80
N ASN A 24 -20.78 16.20 7.65
CA ASN A 24 -21.19 14.80 7.60
C ASN A 24 -19.97 13.86 7.68
N CYS A 25 -19.53 13.56 8.89
CA CYS A 25 -18.42 12.63 9.14
C CYS A 25 -18.74 11.17 8.74
N PHE A 26 -20.02 10.78 8.71
CA PHE A 26 -20.43 9.43 8.32
C PHE A 26 -20.13 9.16 6.84
N ARG A 27 -20.43 10.13 5.97
CA ARG A 27 -20.10 10.05 4.53
C ARG A 27 -18.59 9.92 4.32
N ASP A 28 -17.81 10.70 5.03
CA ASP A 28 -16.35 10.67 4.93
C ASP A 28 -15.78 9.34 5.44
N GLY A 29 -16.34 8.79 6.52
CA GLY A 29 -15.98 7.46 7.01
C GLY A 29 -16.23 6.37 5.97
N PHE A 30 -17.38 6.41 5.27
CA PHE A 30 -17.66 5.45 4.20
C PHE A 30 -16.69 5.60 3.01
N ILE A 31 -16.42 6.84 2.58
CA ILE A 31 -15.47 7.13 1.50
C ILE A 31 -14.06 6.64 1.89
N MET A 32 -13.64 6.90 3.13
CA MET A 32 -12.35 6.45 3.66
C MET A 32 -12.22 4.93 3.62
N CYS A 33 -13.28 4.19 3.97
CA CYS A 33 -13.31 2.73 3.89
C CYS A 33 -13.09 2.23 2.46
N VAL A 34 -13.81 2.81 1.50
CA VAL A 34 -13.70 2.43 0.08
C VAL A 34 -12.30 2.73 -0.44
N ILE A 35 -11.77 3.94 -0.20
CA ILE A 35 -10.45 4.36 -0.69
C ILE A 35 -9.33 3.52 -0.09
N ASN A 36 -9.35 3.29 1.24
CA ASN A 36 -8.33 2.47 1.88
C ASN A 36 -8.33 1.03 1.33
N GLY A 37 -9.53 0.45 1.16
CA GLY A 37 -9.69 -0.89 0.58
C GLY A 37 -9.20 -0.96 -0.88
N SER A 38 -9.67 -0.05 -1.74
CA SER A 38 -9.30 -0.04 -3.16
C SER A 38 -7.80 0.20 -3.36
N THR A 39 -7.22 1.12 -2.60
CA THR A 39 -5.78 1.42 -2.66
C THR A 39 -4.95 0.20 -2.27
N SER A 40 -5.36 -0.52 -1.22
CA SER A 40 -4.68 -1.75 -0.78
C SER A 40 -4.76 -2.86 -1.82
N LEU A 41 -5.92 -3.02 -2.49
CA LEU A 41 -6.09 -3.98 -3.57
C LEU A 41 -5.20 -3.65 -4.78
N ILE A 42 -5.20 -2.39 -5.22
CA ILE A 42 -4.38 -1.92 -6.34
C ILE A 42 -2.89 -2.08 -6.01
N ALA A 43 -2.47 -1.69 -4.81
CA ALA A 43 -1.09 -1.88 -4.34
C ALA A 43 -0.70 -3.35 -4.33
N GLY A 44 -1.61 -4.26 -3.92
CA GLY A 44 -1.42 -5.69 -4.02
C GLY A 44 -1.12 -6.15 -5.45
N PHE A 45 -1.95 -5.75 -6.43
CA PHE A 45 -1.71 -6.08 -7.83
C PHE A 45 -0.34 -5.59 -8.34
N VAL A 46 0.04 -4.37 -7.97
CA VAL A 46 1.35 -3.80 -8.34
C VAL A 46 2.49 -4.61 -7.75
N VAL A 47 2.47 -4.90 -6.44
CA VAL A 47 3.51 -5.66 -5.75
C VAL A 47 3.63 -7.07 -6.35
N PHE A 48 2.51 -7.79 -6.51
CA PHE A 48 2.54 -9.14 -7.07
C PHE A 48 2.98 -9.18 -8.54
N SER A 49 2.69 -8.15 -9.33
CA SER A 49 3.17 -8.07 -10.72
C SER A 49 4.70 -7.92 -10.79
N ILE A 50 5.27 -7.08 -9.92
CA ILE A 50 6.72 -6.86 -9.81
C ILE A 50 7.41 -8.14 -9.33
N LEU A 51 6.85 -8.80 -8.31
CA LEU A 51 7.39 -10.06 -7.79
C LEU A 51 7.30 -11.19 -8.83
N GLY A 52 6.20 -11.25 -9.60
CA GLY A 52 6.05 -12.19 -10.71
C GLY A 52 7.14 -12.00 -11.76
N TYR A 53 7.38 -10.75 -12.18
CA TYR A 53 8.46 -10.41 -13.11
C TYR A 53 9.84 -10.80 -12.56
N MET A 54 10.11 -10.49 -11.29
CA MET A 54 11.38 -10.82 -10.64
C MET A 54 11.61 -12.33 -10.53
N SER A 55 10.54 -13.12 -10.29
CA SER A 55 10.62 -14.58 -10.23
C SER A 55 11.07 -15.21 -11.55
N VAL A 56 10.66 -14.61 -12.67
CA VAL A 56 11.04 -15.06 -14.02
C VAL A 56 12.50 -14.71 -14.33
N ILE A 57 13.00 -13.56 -13.88
CA ILE A 57 14.38 -13.14 -14.14
C ILE A 57 15.39 -13.90 -13.28
N VAL A 58 15.06 -14.09 -12.00
CA VAL A 58 15.96 -14.70 -11.02
C VAL A 58 15.86 -16.24 -11.04
N ASP A 59 14.89 -16.80 -11.77
CA ASP A 59 14.57 -18.23 -11.85
C ASP A 59 14.39 -18.87 -10.46
N LYS A 60 13.68 -18.16 -9.60
CA LYS A 60 13.39 -18.59 -8.22
C LYS A 60 11.91 -18.47 -7.92
N ASN A 61 11.42 -19.35 -7.06
CA ASN A 61 10.04 -19.29 -6.62
C ASN A 61 9.76 -17.97 -5.88
N ILE A 62 8.57 -17.40 -6.10
CA ILE A 62 8.12 -16.15 -5.46
C ILE A 62 8.27 -16.22 -3.92
N ALA A 63 8.05 -17.39 -3.31
CA ALA A 63 8.19 -17.58 -1.87
C ALA A 63 9.61 -17.34 -1.34
N GLU A 64 10.65 -17.54 -2.17
CA GLU A 64 12.05 -17.30 -1.79
C GLU A 64 12.44 -15.82 -1.91
N ILE A 65 11.73 -15.07 -2.75
CA ILE A 65 11.97 -13.64 -3.03
C ILE A 65 11.20 -12.77 -2.03
N VAL A 66 10.02 -13.21 -1.59
CA VAL A 66 9.16 -12.47 -0.67
C VAL A 66 9.64 -12.64 0.78
N LYS A 67 10.45 -11.70 1.24
CA LYS A 67 10.73 -11.52 2.68
C LYS A 67 9.79 -10.45 3.25
N PRO A 68 8.89 -10.79 4.20
CA PRO A 68 8.00 -9.81 4.79
C PRO A 68 8.78 -8.70 5.50
N GLY A 69 8.34 -7.45 5.32
CA GLY A 69 8.92 -6.27 5.96
C GLY A 69 9.37 -5.19 4.98
N PRO A 70 9.96 -4.09 5.49
CA PRO A 70 10.39 -2.96 4.67
C PRO A 70 11.43 -3.34 3.61
N GLY A 71 12.21 -4.40 3.85
CA GLY A 71 13.20 -4.91 2.90
C GLY A 71 12.62 -5.27 1.53
N LEU A 72 11.35 -5.68 1.45
CA LEU A 72 10.67 -5.95 0.17
C LEU A 72 10.54 -4.68 -0.67
N ALA A 73 10.18 -3.55 -0.06
CA ALA A 73 10.06 -2.28 -0.75
C ALA A 73 11.42 -1.69 -1.14
N PHE A 74 12.44 -1.85 -0.28
CA PHE A 74 13.74 -1.22 -0.47
C PHE A 74 14.76 -2.03 -1.29
N LEU A 75 14.53 -3.33 -1.55
CA LEU A 75 15.35 -4.12 -2.48
C LEU A 75 14.62 -4.41 -3.80
N ALA A 76 13.39 -4.92 -3.76
CA ALA A 76 12.74 -5.43 -4.96
C ALA A 76 12.37 -4.31 -5.96
N TYR A 77 11.91 -3.15 -5.46
CA TYR A 77 11.52 -2.04 -6.33
C TYR A 77 12.70 -1.39 -7.06
N PRO A 78 13.84 -1.05 -6.41
CA PRO A 78 15.01 -0.54 -7.11
C PRO A 78 15.59 -1.52 -8.14
N GLU A 79 15.57 -2.82 -7.82
CA GLU A 79 16.07 -3.86 -8.71
C GLU A 79 15.21 -4.00 -9.97
N VAL A 80 13.88 -3.95 -9.84
CA VAL A 80 12.99 -3.95 -11.00
C VAL A 80 13.07 -2.63 -11.78
N ALA A 81 13.17 -1.48 -11.10
CA ALA A 81 13.38 -0.19 -11.77
C ALA A 81 14.66 -0.16 -12.62
N SER A 82 15.70 -0.85 -12.16
CA SER A 82 16.98 -0.96 -12.87
C SER A 82 16.95 -1.90 -14.09
N ASN A 83 15.92 -2.74 -14.22
CA ASN A 83 15.75 -3.71 -15.31
C ASN A 83 14.69 -3.30 -16.35
N LEU A 84 13.98 -2.18 -16.12
CA LEU A 84 13.01 -1.66 -17.08
C LEU A 84 13.70 -1.07 -18.33
N PRO A 85 13.11 -1.21 -19.53
CA PRO A 85 13.71 -0.79 -20.79
C PRO A 85 13.80 0.74 -20.96
N LEU A 86 12.97 1.50 -20.22
CA LEU A 86 13.04 2.97 -20.15
C LEU A 86 13.68 3.37 -18.82
N LYS A 87 15.01 3.35 -18.76
CA LYS A 87 15.77 3.91 -17.65
C LYS A 87 15.77 5.44 -17.76
N GLN A 88 15.36 6.15 -16.70
CA GLN A 88 15.66 7.57 -16.54
C GLN A 88 16.99 7.74 -15.81
#